data_AF-A0A562I282-F1
#
_entry.id   AF-A0A562I282-F1
#
_cell.length_a   1.000
_cell.length_b   1.000
_cell.length_c   1.000
_cell.angle_alpha   90.00
_cell.angle_beta   90.00
_cell.angle_gamma   90.00
#
_symmetry.space_group_name_H-M   'P 1'
#
loop_
_entity.id
_entity.type
_entity.pdbx_description
1 polymer ?
#
loop_
_entity_poly.entity_id
_entity_poly.type
_entity_poly.pdbx_seq_one_letter_code
_entity_poly.pdbx_strand_id
1 'polypeptide(L)'
;MAECESGGAPDLAAVAQRYVDRRPWLPGHGTSLSRLAEVPAPRCEELALRVAAAYDRAGGRPEAAALAGYVRFAAENLAQFRALTAAGMRVVPWRGPGQPYRDSADLRERVRRTRTLAVYLTRDGHGPGPSTAPHPLREPSPVTVDGVVFTHNDVFRAVHDLFGHVMLGNSFGPRGEFRAAWCHLRMYSRQAHPVLFAEQVGQICWFFYGPHLLGADGRPRRPGDPGYLPPSRRPYPEQKVTLLDGRLLDEFTSLFDGRERP
;
A
#
# COMPACT_ATOMS: atom_id res chain seq x y z
N MET A 1 -19.80 32.51 21.80
CA MET A 1 -19.92 31.30 20.97
C MET A 1 -18.75 31.33 20.02
N ALA A 2 -17.76 30.47 20.22
CA ALA A 2 -16.54 30.45 19.40
C ALA A 2 -16.86 29.81 18.05
N GLU A 3 -16.57 30.53 16.98
CA GLU A 3 -16.63 30.03 15.62
C GLU A 3 -15.64 28.88 15.47
N CYS A 4 -16.17 27.66 15.26
CA CYS A 4 -15.35 26.52 14.86
C CYS A 4 -14.78 26.83 13.49
N GLU A 5 -13.47 27.13 13.41
CA GLU A 5 -12.77 27.23 12.14
C GLU A 5 -13.01 25.95 11.33
N SER A 6 -13.81 26.08 10.28
CA SER A 6 -14.01 25.06 9.26
C SER A 6 -12.75 25.00 8.38
N GLY A 7 -11.62 24.53 8.93
CA GLY A 7 -10.45 24.24 8.09
C GLY A 7 -10.82 23.16 7.07
N GLY A 8 -10.13 23.09 5.94
CA GLY A 8 -10.14 21.90 5.07
C GLY A 8 -9.27 20.76 5.63
N ALA A 9 -9.31 19.57 5.02
CA ALA A 9 -8.39 18.48 5.39
C ALA A 9 -6.93 18.94 5.42
N PRO A 10 -6.10 18.40 6.36
CA PRO A 10 -4.70 18.79 6.41
C PRO A 10 -4.02 18.50 5.08
N ASP A 11 -3.11 19.38 4.68
CA ASP A 11 -2.28 19.17 3.51
C ASP A 11 -1.35 17.97 3.77
N LEU A 12 -1.73 16.81 3.21
CA LEU A 12 -0.99 15.56 3.37
C LEU A 12 0.42 15.65 2.77
N ALA A 13 0.62 16.44 1.71
CA ALA A 13 1.95 16.63 1.13
C ALA A 13 2.86 17.39 2.11
N ALA A 14 2.32 18.42 2.77
CA ALA A 14 3.05 19.13 3.82
C ALA A 14 3.34 18.23 5.05
N VAL A 15 2.41 17.35 5.43
CA VAL A 15 2.65 16.36 6.50
C VAL A 15 3.77 15.39 6.11
N ALA A 16 3.73 14.85 4.89
CA ALA A 16 4.74 13.94 4.38
C ALA A 16 6.11 14.61 4.28
N GLN A 17 6.17 15.85 3.79
CA GLN A 17 7.42 16.61 3.66
C GLN A 17 8.07 16.82 5.04
N ARG A 18 7.30 17.32 6.02
CA ARG A 18 7.80 17.47 7.41
C ARG A 18 8.25 16.14 8.03
N TYR A 19 7.56 15.05 7.71
CA TYR A 19 7.93 13.71 8.19
C TYR A 19 9.31 13.30 7.66
N VAL A 20 9.57 13.54 6.37
CA VAL A 20 10.82 13.17 5.71
C VAL A 20 11.97 14.13 6.03
N ASP A 21 11.73 15.45 6.10
CA ASP A 21 12.77 16.45 6.43
C ASP A 21 13.39 16.22 7.82
N ARG A 22 12.61 15.69 8.77
CA ARG A 22 13.10 15.33 10.12
C ARG A 22 13.93 14.04 10.14
N ARG A 23 14.10 13.36 9.01
CA ARG A 23 14.70 12.03 8.90
C ARG A 23 15.65 11.99 7.71
N PRO A 24 16.86 12.55 7.84
CA PRO A 24 17.81 12.70 6.72
C PRO A 24 18.29 11.39 6.09
N TRP A 25 18.09 10.25 6.76
CA TRP A 25 18.38 8.92 6.21
C TRP A 25 17.28 8.36 5.30
N LEU A 26 16.13 9.03 5.18
CA LEU A 26 15.06 8.58 4.30
C LEU A 26 15.35 8.96 2.84
N PRO A 27 15.04 8.08 1.87
CA PRO A 27 15.28 8.36 0.45
C PRO A 27 14.55 9.58 -0.10
N GLY A 28 13.44 10.00 0.53
CA GLY A 28 12.73 11.22 0.15
C GLY A 28 13.39 12.52 0.62
N HIS A 29 14.39 12.45 1.51
CA HIS A 29 15.00 13.64 2.07
C HIS A 29 15.65 14.50 0.96
N GLY A 30 15.39 15.81 0.98
CA GLY A 30 15.82 16.72 -0.08
C GLY A 30 15.02 16.62 -1.38
N THR A 31 13.99 15.76 -1.45
CA THR A 31 13.05 15.67 -2.57
C THR A 31 11.74 16.33 -2.20
N SER A 32 11.16 17.11 -3.11
CA SER A 32 9.81 17.64 -2.93
C SER A 32 8.78 16.54 -3.20
N LEU A 33 8.11 16.05 -2.14
CA LEU A 33 7.20 14.92 -2.25
C LEU A 33 5.92 15.25 -3.03
N SER A 34 5.47 16.50 -3.04
CA SER A 34 4.32 16.93 -3.85
C SER A 34 4.61 16.80 -5.36
N ARG A 35 5.86 17.00 -5.78
CA ARG A 35 6.28 16.89 -7.18
C ARG A 35 6.33 15.46 -7.70
N LEU A 36 6.25 14.45 -6.83
CA LEU A 36 6.10 13.07 -7.26
C LEU A 36 4.78 12.85 -8.04
N ALA A 37 3.78 13.71 -7.82
CA ALA A 37 2.56 13.78 -8.63
C ALA A 37 2.77 14.26 -10.08
N GLU A 38 3.96 14.74 -10.45
CA GLU A 38 4.32 15.11 -11.82
C GLU A 38 4.84 13.90 -12.63
N VAL A 39 5.40 12.88 -11.95
CA VAL A 39 5.98 11.70 -12.62
C VAL A 39 4.87 10.78 -13.15
N PRO A 40 4.76 10.53 -14.47
CA PRO A 40 3.68 9.71 -15.02
C PRO A 40 3.64 8.31 -14.44
N ALA A 41 2.43 7.74 -14.28
CA ALA A 41 2.29 6.35 -13.87
C ALA A 41 2.88 5.40 -14.93
N PRO A 42 3.68 4.40 -14.55
CA PRO A 42 4.46 3.62 -15.50
C PRO A 42 3.57 2.65 -16.29
N ARG A 43 4.12 2.09 -17.38
CA ARG A 43 3.65 0.83 -17.91
C ARG A 43 4.20 -0.27 -17.01
N CYS A 44 3.31 -1.01 -16.34
CA CYS A 44 3.72 -1.95 -15.29
C CYS A 44 3.42 -3.41 -15.58
N GLU A 45 2.70 -3.73 -16.67
CA GLU A 45 2.14 -5.07 -16.86
C GLU A 45 3.19 -6.19 -16.91
N GLU A 46 4.27 -6.01 -17.67
CA GLU A 46 5.33 -7.01 -17.79
C GLU A 46 6.01 -7.29 -16.44
N LEU A 47 6.40 -6.22 -15.72
CA LEU A 47 6.98 -6.37 -14.39
C LEU A 47 5.96 -6.95 -13.41
N ALA A 48 4.70 -6.53 -13.48
CA ALA A 48 3.64 -7.02 -12.60
C ALA A 48 3.40 -8.52 -12.78
N LEU A 49 3.46 -9.04 -14.02
CA LEU A 49 3.40 -10.49 -14.27
C LEU A 49 4.57 -11.23 -13.63
N ARG A 50 5.79 -10.72 -13.77
CA ARG A 50 6.99 -11.33 -13.17
C ARG A 50 6.95 -11.29 -11.65
N VAL A 51 6.51 -10.18 -11.07
CA VAL A 51 6.33 -10.01 -9.62
C VAL A 51 5.20 -10.90 -9.10
N ALA A 52 4.07 -10.99 -9.80
CA ALA A 52 2.97 -11.88 -9.45
C ALA A 52 3.43 -13.35 -9.40
N ALA A 53 4.16 -13.79 -10.42
CA ALA A 53 4.68 -15.15 -10.48
C ALA A 53 5.75 -15.42 -9.39
N ALA A 54 6.59 -14.43 -9.08
CA ALA A 54 7.55 -14.53 -7.97
C ALA A 54 6.84 -14.62 -6.62
N TYR A 55 5.81 -13.78 -6.39
CA TYR A 55 5.02 -13.80 -5.16
C TYR A 55 4.22 -15.09 -5.01
N ASP A 56 3.64 -15.61 -6.09
CA ASP A 56 2.90 -16.87 -6.10
C ASP A 56 3.77 -18.04 -5.62
N ARG A 57 5.00 -18.15 -6.16
CA ARG A 57 5.98 -19.16 -5.77
C ARG A 57 6.65 -18.91 -4.42
N ALA A 58 6.61 -17.67 -3.92
CA ALA A 58 7.22 -17.34 -2.63
C ALA A 58 6.54 -18.14 -1.52
N GLY A 59 7.34 -18.68 -0.61
CA GLY A 59 6.89 -19.54 0.47
C GLY A 59 8.09 -20.04 1.27
N GLY A 60 7.82 -20.89 2.27
CA GLY A 60 8.85 -21.41 3.16
C GLY A 60 9.03 -20.59 4.44
N ARG A 61 10.03 -20.98 5.24
CA ARG A 61 10.30 -20.37 6.54
C ARG A 61 10.87 -18.96 6.35
N PRO A 62 10.36 -17.93 7.05
CA PRO A 62 10.89 -16.59 6.92
C PRO A 62 12.35 -16.52 7.37
N GLU A 63 13.17 -15.89 6.54
CA GLU A 63 14.56 -15.60 6.86
C GLU A 63 14.68 -14.51 7.92
N ALA A 64 15.78 -14.49 8.67
CA ALA A 64 16.03 -13.48 9.69
C ALA A 64 16.02 -12.05 9.13
N ALA A 65 16.54 -11.87 7.90
CA ALA A 65 16.52 -10.58 7.21
C ALA A 65 15.09 -10.10 6.92
N ALA A 66 14.19 -11.01 6.52
CA ALA A 66 12.78 -10.68 6.32
C ALA A 66 12.16 -10.18 7.63
N LEU A 67 12.31 -10.94 8.73
CA LEU A 67 11.77 -10.57 10.04
C LEU A 67 12.28 -9.22 10.54
N ALA A 68 13.57 -8.95 10.41
CA ALA A 68 14.16 -7.65 10.77
C ALA A 68 13.56 -6.50 9.94
N GLY A 69 13.34 -6.74 8.63
CA GLY A 69 12.65 -5.81 7.75
C GLY A 69 11.22 -5.51 8.21
N TYR A 70 10.45 -6.54 8.61
CA TYR A 70 9.08 -6.38 9.10
C TYR A 70 9.02 -5.55 10.38
N VAL A 71 9.95 -5.77 11.32
CA VAL A 71 10.06 -4.96 12.54
C VAL A 71 10.28 -3.49 12.19
N ARG A 72 11.21 -3.22 11.26
CA ARG A 72 11.49 -1.85 10.81
C ARG A 72 10.27 -1.22 10.13
N PHE A 73 9.64 -1.95 9.23
CA PHE A 73 8.45 -1.51 8.49
C PHE A 73 7.29 -1.19 9.43
N ALA A 74 7.00 -2.06 10.40
CA ALA A 74 5.99 -1.84 11.44
C ALA A 74 6.26 -0.58 12.28
N ALA A 75 7.51 -0.35 12.69
CA ALA A 75 7.88 0.86 13.43
C ALA A 75 7.71 2.14 12.60
N GLU A 76 8.08 2.11 11.32
CA GLU A 76 7.92 3.25 10.41
C GLU A 76 6.45 3.52 10.07
N ASN A 77 5.62 2.49 9.91
CA ASN A 77 4.15 2.63 9.78
C ASN A 77 3.57 3.39 10.98
N LEU A 78 3.97 3.04 12.20
CA LEU A 78 3.52 3.73 13.41
C LEU A 78 4.02 5.17 13.50
N ALA A 79 5.22 5.47 13.02
CA ALA A 79 5.75 6.82 12.98
C ALA A 79 4.98 7.71 11.99
N GLN A 80 4.66 7.16 10.82
CA GLN A 80 3.84 7.81 9.80
C GLN A 80 2.40 8.03 10.28
N PHE A 81 1.79 7.01 10.90
CA PHE A 81 0.45 7.11 11.47
C PHE A 81 0.35 8.23 12.51
N ARG A 82 1.34 8.33 13.40
CA ARG A 82 1.44 9.43 14.37
C ARG A 82 1.57 10.80 13.72
N ALA A 83 2.31 10.91 12.62
CA ALA A 83 2.43 12.17 11.89
C ALA A 83 1.08 12.61 11.28
N LEU A 84 0.30 11.66 10.76
CA LEU A 84 -1.04 11.92 10.21
C LEU A 84 -2.02 12.35 11.31
N THR A 85 -2.09 11.61 12.41
CA THR A 85 -3.04 11.91 13.50
C THR A 85 -2.69 13.19 14.23
N ALA A 86 -1.39 13.48 14.44
CA ALA A 86 -0.94 14.77 14.99
C ALA A 86 -1.28 15.96 14.08
N ALA A 87 -1.44 15.72 12.77
CA ALA A 87 -1.89 16.73 11.81
C ALA A 87 -3.43 16.85 11.72
N GLY A 88 -4.17 16.13 12.56
CA GLY A 88 -5.64 16.20 12.62
C GLY A 88 -6.38 15.23 11.68
N MET A 89 -5.68 14.26 11.07
CA MET A 89 -6.36 13.15 10.38
C MET A 89 -6.99 12.20 11.40
N ARG A 90 -8.25 11.83 11.15
CA ARG A 90 -8.95 10.76 11.85
C ARG A 90 -8.83 9.48 11.06
N VAL A 91 -8.48 8.39 11.72
CA VAL A 91 -8.48 7.05 11.12
C VAL A 91 -9.39 6.19 11.97
N VAL A 92 -10.42 5.59 11.39
CA VAL A 92 -11.46 4.82 12.11
C VAL A 92 -11.60 3.42 11.52
N PRO A 93 -11.98 2.40 12.30
CA PRO A 93 -12.28 1.08 11.76
C PRO A 93 -13.55 1.13 10.91
N TRP A 94 -13.52 0.56 9.71
CA TRP A 94 -14.75 0.29 8.96
C TRP A 94 -15.52 -0.85 9.61
N ARG A 95 -16.83 -0.65 9.81
CA ARG A 95 -17.72 -1.62 10.46
C ARG A 95 -18.88 -2.09 9.57
N GLY A 96 -19.00 -1.51 8.38
CA GLY A 96 -20.04 -1.88 7.43
C GLY A 96 -19.67 -3.13 6.62
N PRO A 97 -20.62 -3.67 5.84
CA PRO A 97 -20.33 -4.74 4.90
C PRO A 97 -19.43 -4.26 3.77
N GLY A 98 -18.61 -5.16 3.21
CA GLY A 98 -17.77 -4.89 2.04
C GLY A 98 -16.71 -3.79 2.27
N GLN A 99 -16.21 -3.23 1.18
CA GLN A 99 -15.18 -2.18 1.19
C GLN A 99 -15.79 -0.82 1.61
N PRO A 100 -15.05 0.03 2.37
CA PRO A 100 -15.53 1.35 2.79
C PRO A 100 -15.68 2.36 1.65
N TYR A 101 -15.01 2.12 0.52
CA TYR A 101 -15.00 3.02 -0.64
C TYR A 101 -15.31 2.27 -1.91
N ARG A 102 -16.04 2.92 -2.81
CA ARG A 102 -16.34 2.36 -4.14
C ARG A 102 -15.07 2.24 -4.99
N ASP A 103 -14.23 3.28 -4.95
CA ASP A 103 -13.02 3.42 -5.74
C ASP A 103 -12.10 4.49 -5.11
N SER A 104 -10.93 4.70 -5.72
CA SER A 104 -9.96 5.70 -5.25
C SER A 104 -10.44 7.15 -5.37
N ALA A 105 -11.41 7.46 -6.24
CA ALA A 105 -11.98 8.81 -6.30
C ALA A 105 -12.92 9.04 -5.12
N ASP A 106 -13.74 8.05 -4.76
CA ASP A 106 -14.60 8.08 -3.58
C ASP A 106 -13.79 8.15 -2.27
N LEU A 107 -12.71 7.36 -2.14
CA LEU A 107 -11.74 7.49 -1.04
C LEU A 107 -11.26 8.94 -0.89
N ARG A 108 -10.70 9.50 -1.97
CA ARG A 108 -10.09 10.83 -1.97
C ARG A 108 -11.09 11.92 -1.61
N GLU A 109 -12.27 11.87 -2.22
CA GLU A 109 -13.31 12.85 -1.97
C GLU A 109 -13.78 12.81 -0.51
N ARG A 110 -14.07 11.61 0.02
CA ARG A 110 -14.52 11.45 1.41
C ARG A 110 -13.46 11.88 2.41
N VAL A 111 -12.20 11.51 2.19
CA VAL A 111 -11.11 11.88 3.09
C VAL A 111 -10.90 13.40 3.08
N ARG A 112 -10.90 14.06 1.91
CA ARG A 112 -10.76 15.52 1.83
C ARG A 112 -11.90 16.26 2.51
N ARG A 113 -13.13 15.77 2.35
CA ARG A 113 -14.32 16.39 2.93
C ARG A 113 -14.43 16.18 4.44
N THR A 114 -14.08 15.00 4.93
CA THR A 114 -14.38 14.58 6.33
C THR A 114 -13.15 14.49 7.23
N ARG A 115 -11.93 14.59 6.69
CA ARG A 115 -10.67 14.30 7.38
C ARG A 115 -10.60 12.91 8.00
N THR A 116 -11.47 12.01 7.56
CA THR A 116 -11.61 10.68 8.17
C THR A 116 -11.33 9.63 7.13
N LEU A 117 -10.35 8.78 7.41
CA LEU A 117 -10.15 7.52 6.71
C LEU A 117 -10.83 6.39 7.50
N ALA A 118 -11.84 5.76 6.92
CA ALA A 118 -12.29 4.43 7.32
C ALA A 118 -11.34 3.36 6.77
N VAL A 119 -10.77 2.54 7.66
CA VAL A 119 -9.84 1.45 7.31
C VAL A 119 -10.61 0.13 7.26
N TYR A 120 -10.51 -0.56 6.12
CA TYR A 120 -10.95 -1.94 6.03
C TYR A 120 -9.99 -2.84 6.82
N LEU A 121 -10.50 -3.51 7.86
CA LEU A 121 -9.66 -4.22 8.82
C LEU A 121 -9.13 -5.53 8.24
N THR A 122 -7.92 -5.88 8.64
CA THR A 122 -7.19 -7.09 8.26
C THR A 122 -7.97 -8.36 8.60
N ARG A 123 -8.66 -8.38 9.74
CA ARG A 123 -9.53 -9.51 10.13
C ARG A 123 -10.67 -9.76 9.14
N ASP A 124 -11.06 -8.74 8.37
CA ASP A 124 -12.18 -8.78 7.43
C ASP A 124 -11.71 -8.89 5.97
N GLY A 125 -10.40 -8.74 5.70
CA GLY A 125 -9.87 -8.44 4.35
C GLY A 125 -8.82 -9.38 3.76
N HIS A 126 -8.67 -10.60 4.28
CA HIS A 126 -7.76 -11.61 3.72
C HIS A 126 -8.57 -12.70 2.99
N GLY A 127 -7.91 -13.42 2.06
CA GLY A 127 -8.51 -14.42 1.16
C GLY A 127 -9.21 -15.58 1.86
N PRO A 128 -9.67 -16.61 1.13
CA PRO A 128 -10.56 -17.62 1.69
C PRO A 128 -9.92 -18.33 2.90
N GLY A 129 -10.44 -18.01 4.08
CA GLY A 129 -10.11 -18.63 5.35
C GLY A 129 -9.05 -17.89 6.18
N PRO A 130 -9.07 -18.06 7.51
CA PRO A 130 -8.00 -17.54 8.36
C PRO A 130 -6.70 -18.24 7.95
N SER A 131 -5.77 -17.53 7.31
CA SER A 131 -4.38 -17.98 7.33
C SER A 131 -3.99 -18.12 8.80
N THR A 132 -3.59 -19.30 9.23
CA THR A 132 -3.19 -19.58 10.62
C THR A 132 -1.69 -19.36 10.83
N ALA A 133 -0.95 -19.09 9.76
CA ALA A 133 0.48 -18.82 9.83
C ALA A 133 0.74 -17.48 10.55
N PRO A 134 1.62 -17.45 11.57
CA PRO A 134 2.04 -16.23 12.22
C PRO A 134 2.60 -15.23 11.21
N HIS A 135 2.17 -13.98 11.29
CA HIS A 135 2.60 -12.92 10.38
C HIS A 135 2.84 -11.62 11.16
N PRO A 136 4.04 -11.00 11.11
CA PRO A 136 4.36 -9.81 11.91
C PRO A 136 3.38 -8.65 11.73
N LEU A 137 2.80 -8.48 10.54
CA LEU A 137 1.82 -7.43 10.30
C LEU A 137 0.42 -7.74 10.86
N ARG A 138 0.11 -9.02 11.14
CA ARG A 138 -1.17 -9.40 11.75
C ARG A 138 -1.14 -9.33 13.27
N GLU A 139 0.03 -9.12 13.86
CA GLU A 139 0.16 -8.87 15.29
C GLU A 139 -0.51 -7.55 15.69
N PRO A 140 -1.06 -7.48 16.91
CA PRO A 140 -1.59 -6.24 17.47
C PRO A 140 -0.54 -5.12 17.47
N SER A 141 -0.94 -3.93 17.04
CA SER A 141 -0.15 -2.71 17.17
C SER A 141 -0.53 -1.96 18.46
N PRO A 142 0.23 -0.94 18.90
CA PRO A 142 -0.15 -0.09 20.03
C PRO A 142 -1.30 0.88 19.72
N VAL A 143 -1.89 0.86 18.52
CA VAL A 143 -2.97 1.77 18.11
C VAL A 143 -4.32 1.15 18.45
N THR A 144 -5.11 1.84 19.27
CA THR A 144 -6.51 1.51 19.54
C THR A 144 -7.40 2.67 19.13
N VAL A 145 -8.40 2.41 18.29
CA VAL A 145 -9.38 3.41 17.86
C VAL A 145 -10.79 2.86 18.00
N ASP A 146 -11.68 3.62 18.64
CA ASP A 146 -13.09 3.26 18.86
C ASP A 146 -13.24 1.85 19.48
N GLY A 147 -12.36 1.52 20.43
CA GLY A 147 -12.33 0.22 21.11
C GLY A 147 -11.78 -0.95 20.27
N VAL A 148 -11.25 -0.70 19.07
CA VAL A 148 -10.62 -1.71 18.20
C VAL A 148 -9.11 -1.56 18.25
N VAL A 149 -8.42 -2.62 18.64
CA VAL A 149 -6.95 -2.71 18.53
C VAL A 149 -6.60 -2.98 17.08
N PHE A 150 -5.87 -2.05 16.45
CA PHE A 150 -5.42 -2.19 15.07
C PHE A 150 -4.23 -3.15 15.03
N THR A 151 -4.18 -4.01 14.02
CA THR A 151 -2.96 -4.75 13.68
C THR A 151 -1.94 -3.82 13.03
N HIS A 152 -0.67 -4.23 12.98
CA HIS A 152 0.33 -3.48 12.22
C HIS A 152 -0.02 -3.33 10.73
N ASN A 153 -0.77 -4.28 10.16
CA ASN A 153 -1.29 -4.24 8.80
C ASN A 153 -2.40 -3.19 8.64
N ASP A 154 -3.29 -3.03 9.63
CA ASP A 154 -4.31 -1.98 9.60
C ASP A 154 -3.69 -0.59 9.64
N VAL A 155 -2.63 -0.42 10.44
CA VAL A 155 -1.82 0.80 10.45
C VAL A 155 -1.15 1.03 9.10
N PHE A 156 -0.59 -0.02 8.47
CA PHE A 156 0.00 0.08 7.14
C PHE A 156 -1.03 0.52 6.09
N ARG A 157 -2.19 -0.15 6.03
CA ARG A 157 -3.30 0.22 5.13
C ARG A 157 -3.68 1.68 5.30
N ALA A 158 -3.77 2.17 6.55
CA ALA A 158 -4.09 3.55 6.81
C ALA A 158 -3.07 4.55 6.23
N VAL A 159 -1.77 4.30 6.45
CA VAL A 159 -0.73 5.22 5.98
C VAL A 159 -0.52 5.12 4.47
N HIS A 160 -0.71 3.94 3.87
CA HIS A 160 -0.68 3.73 2.42
C HIS A 160 -1.86 4.39 1.73
N ASP A 161 -3.07 4.27 2.26
CA ASP A 161 -4.24 4.96 1.69
C ASP A 161 -4.05 6.48 1.72
N LEU A 162 -3.53 7.03 2.82
CA LEU A 162 -3.37 8.48 2.96
C LEU A 162 -2.17 9.02 2.15
N PHE A 163 -0.98 8.45 2.29
CA PHE A 163 0.22 8.94 1.60
C PHE A 163 0.36 8.38 0.18
N GLY A 164 -0.05 7.14 -0.07
CA GLY A 164 -0.02 6.51 -1.39
C GLY A 164 -1.15 6.98 -2.30
N HIS A 165 -2.40 6.93 -1.84
CA HIS A 165 -3.57 7.23 -2.70
C HIS A 165 -4.07 8.67 -2.57
N VAL A 166 -4.27 9.17 -1.34
CA VAL A 166 -4.93 10.48 -1.15
C VAL A 166 -4.01 11.65 -1.46
N MET A 167 -2.79 11.63 -0.91
CA MET A 167 -1.81 12.72 -1.04
C MET A 167 -1.56 13.14 -2.49
N LEU A 168 -1.33 12.17 -3.39
CA LEU A 168 -0.94 12.42 -4.78
C LEU A 168 -2.00 12.00 -5.81
N GLY A 169 -3.17 11.55 -5.35
CA GLY A 169 -4.28 11.24 -6.23
C GLY A 169 -4.16 9.94 -7.02
N ASN A 170 -3.43 8.95 -6.52
CA ASN A 170 -3.21 7.67 -7.21
C ASN A 170 -4.43 6.75 -7.13
N SER A 171 -4.72 6.03 -8.21
CA SER A 171 -5.85 5.10 -8.28
C SER A 171 -5.54 3.72 -7.67
N PHE A 172 -6.58 2.91 -7.42
CA PHE A 172 -6.46 1.51 -6.98
C PHE A 172 -6.17 0.53 -8.12
N GLY A 173 -6.07 1.02 -9.36
CA GLY A 173 -5.68 0.18 -10.50
C GLY A 173 -4.18 -0.10 -10.49
N PRO A 174 -3.69 -1.09 -11.26
CA PRO A 174 -2.28 -1.51 -11.24
C PRO A 174 -1.26 -0.38 -11.36
N ARG A 175 -1.47 0.53 -12.31
CA ARG A 175 -0.58 1.69 -12.53
C ARG A 175 -0.62 2.67 -11.37
N GLY A 176 -1.79 2.85 -10.77
CA GLY A 176 -1.99 3.71 -9.61
C GLY A 176 -1.33 3.14 -8.36
N GLU A 177 -1.48 1.84 -8.10
CA GLU A 177 -0.81 1.13 -7.00
C GLU A 177 0.71 1.17 -7.12
N PHE A 178 1.26 0.95 -8.32
CA PHE A 178 2.71 1.06 -8.56
C PHE A 178 3.22 2.45 -8.19
N ARG A 179 2.51 3.49 -8.63
CA ARG A 179 2.88 4.86 -8.31
C ARG A 179 2.68 5.20 -6.83
N ALA A 180 1.58 4.75 -6.22
CA ALA A 180 1.31 4.92 -4.80
C ALA A 180 2.44 4.31 -3.97
N ALA A 181 2.80 3.05 -4.23
CA ALA A 181 3.90 2.36 -3.55
C ALA A 181 5.25 3.04 -3.81
N TRP A 182 5.55 3.44 -5.05
CA TRP A 182 6.81 4.13 -5.39
C TRP A 182 6.95 5.46 -4.66
N CYS A 183 5.88 6.28 -4.63
CA CYS A 183 5.88 7.53 -3.88
C CYS A 183 6.05 7.26 -2.38
N HIS A 184 5.33 6.27 -1.85
CA HIS A 184 5.33 5.96 -0.43
C HIS A 184 6.69 5.42 0.05
N LEU A 185 7.44 4.67 -0.79
CA LEU A 185 8.81 4.23 -0.50
C LEU A 185 9.75 5.37 -0.12
N ARG A 186 9.53 6.60 -0.59
CA ARG A 186 10.34 7.77 -0.21
C ARG A 186 10.22 8.13 1.27
N MET A 187 9.17 7.66 1.93
CA MET A 187 8.90 7.84 3.37
C MET A 187 9.35 6.65 4.23
N TYR A 188 9.96 5.63 3.63
CA TYR A 188 10.51 4.47 4.34
C TYR A 188 12.02 4.38 4.19
N SER A 189 12.70 3.85 5.19
CA SER A 189 14.12 3.58 5.07
C SER A 189 14.37 2.49 4.02
N ARG A 190 15.56 2.50 3.40
CA ARG A 190 15.93 1.48 2.40
C ARG A 190 15.82 0.05 2.94
N GLN A 191 15.99 -0.15 4.26
CA GLN A 191 15.83 -1.47 4.87
C GLN A 191 14.38 -1.98 4.85
N ALA A 192 13.38 -1.10 4.83
CA ALA A 192 11.97 -1.47 4.77
C ALA A 192 11.46 -1.66 3.33
N HIS A 193 12.22 -1.23 2.31
CA HIS A 193 11.80 -1.31 0.91
C HIS A 193 11.49 -2.74 0.44
N PRO A 194 12.32 -3.76 0.73
CA PRO A 194 12.02 -5.13 0.32
C PRO A 194 10.71 -5.67 0.91
N VAL A 195 10.37 -5.26 2.14
CA VAL A 195 9.13 -5.66 2.82
C VAL A 195 7.93 -4.95 2.20
N LEU A 196 7.99 -3.62 2.04
CA LEU A 196 6.90 -2.87 1.36
C LEU A 196 6.66 -3.44 -0.05
N PHE A 197 7.74 -3.73 -0.78
CA PHE A 197 7.65 -4.30 -2.11
C PHE A 197 6.95 -5.67 -2.11
N ALA A 198 7.29 -6.58 -1.20
CA ALA A 198 6.61 -7.86 -1.09
C ALA A 198 5.16 -7.72 -0.61
N GLU A 199 4.91 -6.91 0.43
CA GLU A 199 3.61 -6.76 1.08
C GLU A 199 2.60 -5.99 0.24
N GLN A 200 3.01 -4.90 -0.41
CA GLN A 200 2.11 -4.10 -1.22
C GLN A 200 2.20 -4.51 -2.69
N VAL A 201 3.38 -4.36 -3.30
CA VAL A 201 3.51 -4.54 -4.76
C VAL A 201 3.32 -6.01 -5.14
N GLY A 202 3.90 -6.94 -4.38
CA GLY A 202 3.74 -8.39 -4.59
C GLY A 202 2.29 -8.85 -4.57
N GLN A 203 1.56 -8.50 -3.49
CA GLN A 203 0.15 -8.84 -3.34
C GLN A 203 -0.73 -8.21 -4.42
N ILE A 204 -0.52 -6.94 -4.74
CA ILE A 204 -1.28 -6.26 -5.81
C ILE A 204 -0.98 -6.87 -7.17
N CYS A 205 0.28 -7.16 -7.47
CA CYS A 205 0.65 -7.85 -8.71
C CYS A 205 -0.04 -9.21 -8.79
N TRP A 206 0.00 -10.00 -7.72
CA TRP A 206 -0.73 -11.27 -7.67
C TRP A 206 -2.24 -11.07 -7.87
N PHE A 207 -2.86 -10.11 -7.19
CA PHE A 207 -4.30 -9.85 -7.32
C PHE A 207 -4.73 -9.48 -8.76
N PHE A 208 -3.89 -8.72 -9.48
CA PHE A 208 -4.19 -8.27 -10.85
C PHE A 208 -3.64 -9.14 -11.98
N TYR A 209 -2.62 -9.95 -11.71
CA TYR A 209 -1.86 -10.70 -12.74
C TYR A 209 -1.45 -12.11 -12.30
N GLY A 210 -1.99 -12.61 -11.19
CA GLY A 210 -1.72 -13.96 -10.67
C GLY A 210 -2.37 -15.07 -11.51
N PRO A 211 -2.06 -16.34 -11.20
CA PRO A 211 -2.47 -17.50 -11.99
C PRO A 211 -3.98 -17.60 -12.23
N HIS A 212 -4.81 -17.13 -11.29
CA HIS A 212 -6.27 -17.11 -11.42
C HIS A 212 -6.79 -16.23 -12.56
N LEU A 213 -5.95 -15.34 -13.10
CA LEU A 213 -6.27 -14.49 -14.23
C LEU A 213 -5.54 -14.88 -15.52
N LEU A 214 -4.74 -15.95 -15.54
CA LEU A 214 -4.01 -16.37 -16.73
C LEU A 214 -4.80 -17.40 -17.54
N GLY A 215 -4.79 -17.23 -18.87
CA GLY A 215 -5.25 -18.23 -19.83
C GLY A 215 -4.32 -19.44 -19.89
N ALA A 216 -4.73 -20.49 -20.60
CA ALA A 216 -3.88 -21.68 -20.82
C ALA A 216 -2.60 -21.36 -21.62
N ASP A 217 -2.60 -20.27 -22.37
CA ASP A 217 -1.47 -19.71 -23.10
C ASP A 217 -0.55 -18.83 -22.22
N GLY A 218 -0.85 -18.71 -20.92
CA GLY A 218 -0.11 -17.88 -19.98
C GLY A 218 -0.37 -16.38 -20.11
N ARG A 219 -1.29 -15.95 -20.97
CA ARG A 219 -1.62 -14.53 -21.15
C ARG A 219 -2.70 -14.07 -20.15
N PRO A 220 -2.65 -12.82 -19.65
CA PRO A 220 -3.71 -12.30 -18.80
C PRO A 220 -5.05 -12.24 -19.52
N ARG A 221 -6.09 -12.82 -18.92
CA ARG A 221 -7.47 -12.63 -19.33
C ARG A 221 -7.89 -11.17 -19.11
N ARG A 222 -8.62 -10.62 -20.07
CA ARG A 222 -9.16 -9.25 -20.09
C ARG A 222 -10.68 -9.26 -19.89
N PRO A 223 -11.27 -8.11 -19.53
CA PRO A 223 -12.72 -7.97 -19.55
C PRO A 223 -13.30 -8.39 -20.91
N GLY A 224 -14.22 -9.35 -20.90
CA GLY A 224 -14.80 -9.95 -22.11
C GLY A 224 -14.25 -11.33 -22.45
N ASP A 225 -13.06 -11.69 -21.98
CA ASP A 225 -12.48 -13.01 -22.23
C ASP A 225 -13.19 -14.10 -21.42
N PRO A 226 -13.40 -15.31 -21.99
CA PRO A 226 -13.90 -16.46 -21.24
C PRO A 226 -13.05 -16.75 -20.00
N GLY A 227 -13.70 -16.84 -18.84
CA GLY A 227 -13.05 -17.10 -17.55
C GLY A 227 -12.38 -15.88 -16.91
N TYR A 228 -12.59 -14.67 -17.43
CA TYR A 228 -12.15 -13.44 -16.76
C TYR A 228 -12.84 -13.28 -15.41
N LEU A 229 -12.06 -13.01 -14.36
CA LEU A 229 -12.57 -12.71 -13.03
C LEU A 229 -12.55 -11.20 -12.79
N PRO A 230 -13.71 -10.53 -12.61
CA PRO A 230 -13.73 -9.13 -12.21
C PRO A 230 -13.18 -8.98 -10.79
N PRO A 231 -12.60 -7.82 -10.42
CA PRO A 231 -11.97 -7.61 -9.11
C PRO A 231 -12.80 -8.07 -7.90
N SER A 232 -14.12 -7.87 -7.93
CA SER A 232 -15.03 -8.26 -6.85
C SER A 232 -15.20 -9.78 -6.66
N ARG A 233 -14.73 -10.59 -7.61
CA ARG A 233 -14.79 -12.06 -7.58
C ARG A 233 -13.41 -12.71 -7.51
N ARG A 234 -12.33 -11.91 -7.43
CA ARG A 234 -10.98 -12.45 -7.37
C ARG A 234 -10.68 -12.93 -5.95
N PRO A 235 -9.93 -14.03 -5.79
CA PRO A 235 -9.34 -14.36 -4.51
C PRO A 235 -8.38 -13.25 -4.09
N TYR A 236 -8.23 -13.06 -2.78
CA TYR A 236 -7.12 -12.27 -2.24
C TYR A 236 -5.88 -13.16 -2.07
N PRO A 237 -4.67 -12.61 -2.25
CA PRO A 237 -3.44 -13.36 -2.03
C PRO A 237 -3.34 -13.79 -0.56
N GLU A 238 -2.71 -14.94 -0.33
CA GLU A 238 -2.19 -15.26 1.00
C GLU A 238 -1.13 -14.22 1.38
N GLN A 239 -1.19 -13.70 2.61
CA GLN A 239 -0.16 -12.82 3.14
C GLN A 239 1.05 -13.64 3.60
N LYS A 240 2.23 -13.34 3.04
CA LYS A 240 3.46 -14.15 3.20
C LYS A 240 4.59 -13.35 3.83
N VAL A 241 5.23 -13.91 4.86
CA VAL A 241 6.46 -13.35 5.44
C VAL A 241 7.64 -13.66 4.52
N THR A 242 7.83 -12.86 3.47
CA THR A 242 8.85 -13.11 2.44
C THR A 242 9.49 -11.81 1.94
N LEU A 243 10.65 -11.94 1.30
CA LEU A 243 11.28 -10.92 0.48
C LEU A 243 11.36 -11.45 -0.95
N LEU A 244 11.04 -10.61 -1.92
CA LEU A 244 11.20 -10.95 -3.34
C LEU A 244 12.62 -10.63 -3.81
N ASP A 245 13.01 -11.17 -4.98
CA ASP A 245 14.30 -10.87 -5.62
C ASP A 245 14.52 -9.35 -5.72
N GLY A 246 15.64 -8.87 -5.17
CA GLY A 246 16.02 -7.47 -5.19
C GLY A 246 16.09 -6.86 -6.59
N ARG A 247 16.37 -7.68 -7.62
CA ARG A 247 16.36 -7.21 -9.03
C ARG A 247 14.98 -6.75 -9.47
N LEU A 248 13.91 -7.36 -8.96
CA LEU A 248 12.53 -6.93 -9.25
C LEU A 248 12.21 -5.59 -8.56
N LEU A 249 12.71 -5.39 -7.35
CA LEU A 249 12.59 -4.11 -6.64
C LEU A 249 13.38 -2.99 -7.35
N ASP A 250 14.60 -3.28 -7.78
CA ASP A 250 15.43 -2.32 -8.53
C ASP A 250 14.73 -1.92 -9.83
N GLU A 251 14.23 -2.90 -10.59
CA GLU A 251 13.46 -2.68 -11.81
C GLU A 251 12.21 -1.83 -11.53
N PHE A 252 11.43 -2.18 -10.49
CA PHE A 252 10.26 -1.43 -10.06
C PHE A 252 10.57 0.03 -9.77
N THR A 253 11.65 0.31 -9.02
CA THR A 253 12.01 1.70 -8.70
C THR A 253 12.49 2.46 -9.93
N SER A 254 13.16 1.79 -10.89
CA SER A 254 13.66 2.40 -12.12
C SER A 254 12.58 2.76 -13.15
N LEU A 255 11.37 2.17 -13.03
CA LEU A 255 10.23 2.49 -13.92
C LEU A 255 9.84 3.97 -13.93
N PHE A 256 10.28 4.73 -12.94
CA PHE A 256 9.92 6.12 -12.71
C PHE A 256 11.05 7.10 -13.02
N ASP A 257 12.22 6.61 -13.45
CA ASP A 257 13.41 7.44 -13.73
C ASP A 257 13.34 8.16 -15.09
N GLY A 258 12.18 8.13 -15.77
CA GLY A 258 11.92 8.87 -17.01
C GLY A 258 12.69 8.38 -18.24
N ARG A 259 13.44 7.27 -18.13
CA ARG A 259 14.12 6.64 -19.27
C ARG A 259 13.24 5.52 -19.79
N GLU A 260 12.64 5.73 -20.96
CA GLU A 260 12.17 4.60 -21.77
C GLU A 260 13.38 3.66 -21.97
N ARG A 261 13.31 2.43 -21.44
CA ARG A 261 14.22 1.40 -21.91
C ARG A 261 13.78 1.06 -23.35
N PRO A 262 14.73 1.04 -24.31
CA PRO A 262 14.42 0.74 -25.71
C PRO A 262 13.81 -0.65 -25.88
#